data_AF-A0A848NIM8-F1
#
_entry.id   AF-A0A848NIM8-F1
#
_cell.length_a   1.000
_cell.length_b   1.000
_cell.length_c   1.000
_cell.angle_alpha   90.00
_cell.angle_beta   90.00
_cell.angle_gamma   90.00
#
_symmetry.space_group_name_H-M   'P 1'
#
loop_
_entity.id
_entity.type
_entity.pdbx_description
1 polymer ?
#
loop_
_entity_poly.entity_id
_entity_poly.type
_entity_poly.pdbx_seq_one_letter_code
_entity_poly.pdbx_strand_id
1 'polypeptide(L)'
;MPTVTDLESRARALFNELQTLPLKDRIDAINRIRLCLHEHSPFAAEPVDCVRWVPGEQVEANDYNPNSVAPPEMRLLELSIGADGYTQPIVAHHVATNRYVVVDGFHRQRVGKKKGPIQARLHGYLPLVAIRPGRDAAADRIAATIRHNRARGVHGVMPMTDIVVRLLQAGWNDADIARQLGMDEDEVLRFKQVSGLPELFLDHGYSRSWE
;
A
#
# COMPACT_ATOMS: atom_id res chain seq x y z
N MET A 1 19.11 -21.29 -28.25
CA MET A 1 18.38 -20.57 -27.18
C MET A 1 16.92 -20.94 -27.30
N PRO A 2 16.19 -21.15 -26.19
CA PRO A 2 14.75 -21.40 -26.27
C PRO A 2 14.05 -20.19 -26.91
N THR A 3 13.08 -20.44 -27.79
CA THR A 3 12.22 -19.39 -28.33
C THR A 3 11.15 -19.00 -27.31
N VAL A 4 10.46 -17.88 -27.55
CA VAL A 4 9.31 -17.46 -26.73
C VAL A 4 8.23 -18.55 -26.70
N THR A 5 7.97 -19.17 -27.86
CA THR A 5 6.97 -20.25 -28.00
C THR A 5 7.37 -21.50 -27.22
N ASP A 6 8.67 -21.86 -27.18
CA ASP A 6 9.15 -23.00 -26.39
C ASP A 6 8.91 -22.78 -24.89
N LEU A 7 9.20 -21.57 -24.39
CA LEU A 7 8.98 -21.20 -23.00
C LEU A 7 7.49 -21.18 -22.64
N GLU A 8 6.65 -20.63 -23.53
CA GLU A 8 5.20 -20.61 -23.35
C GLU A 8 4.63 -22.04 -23.30
N SER A 9 5.07 -22.93 -24.20
CA SER A 9 4.63 -24.33 -24.22
C SER A 9 4.97 -25.06 -22.92
N ARG A 10 6.21 -24.89 -22.42
CA ARG A 10 6.63 -25.44 -21.13
C ARG A 10 5.84 -24.86 -19.95
N ALA A 11 5.56 -23.57 -19.98
CA ALA A 11 4.74 -22.92 -18.95
C ALA A 11 3.29 -23.45 -18.97
N ARG A 12 2.70 -23.65 -20.15
CA ARG A 12 1.36 -24.25 -20.29
C ARG A 12 1.31 -25.66 -19.70
N ALA A 13 2.32 -26.48 -19.95
CA ALA A 13 2.42 -27.81 -19.37
C ALA A 13 2.44 -27.75 -17.83
N LEU A 14 3.30 -26.90 -17.25
CA LEU A 14 3.34 -26.66 -15.81
C LEU A 14 2.00 -26.15 -15.26
N PHE A 15 1.34 -25.23 -15.97
CA PHE A 15 0.08 -24.64 -15.49
C PHE A 15 -1.09 -25.62 -15.55
N ASN A 16 -1.04 -26.66 -16.39
CA ASN A 16 -2.03 -27.73 -16.36
C ASN A 16 -1.96 -28.53 -15.05
N GLU A 17 -0.76 -28.72 -14.47
CA GLU A 17 -0.57 -29.41 -13.20
C GLU A 17 -1.27 -28.68 -12.03
N LEU A 18 -1.47 -27.36 -12.14
CA LEU A 18 -2.16 -26.57 -11.12
C LEU A 18 -3.63 -26.98 -10.96
N GLN A 19 -4.26 -27.54 -12.00
CA GLN A 19 -5.69 -27.86 -11.99
C GLN A 19 -6.07 -29.01 -11.05
N THR A 20 -5.12 -29.87 -10.69
CA THR A 20 -5.35 -30.99 -9.77
C THR A 20 -5.19 -30.59 -8.30
N LEU A 21 -4.57 -29.44 -8.04
CA LEU A 21 -4.33 -28.96 -6.69
C LEU A 21 -5.63 -28.46 -6.04
N PRO A 22 -5.83 -28.72 -4.72
CA PRO A 22 -6.85 -28.04 -3.93
C PRO A 22 -6.72 -26.53 -4.05
N LEU A 23 -7.84 -25.79 -3.90
CA LEU A 23 -7.89 -24.34 -4.15
C LEU A 23 -6.79 -23.56 -3.43
N LYS A 24 -6.57 -23.83 -2.14
CA LYS A 24 -5.54 -23.15 -1.32
C LYS A 24 -4.13 -23.41 -1.86
N ASP A 25 -3.80 -24.67 -2.14
CA ASP A 25 -2.48 -25.07 -2.63
C ASP A 25 -2.24 -24.55 -4.04
N ARG A 26 -3.29 -24.49 -4.86
CA ARG A 26 -3.25 -23.88 -6.19
C ARG A 26 -2.91 -22.39 -6.11
N ILE A 27 -3.56 -21.64 -5.22
CA ILE A 27 -3.30 -20.21 -5.03
C ILE A 27 -1.87 -19.99 -4.51
N ASP A 28 -1.42 -20.80 -3.55
CA ASP A 28 -0.04 -20.74 -3.03
C ASP A 28 0.98 -21.01 -4.13
N ALA A 29 0.79 -22.08 -4.91
CA ALA A 29 1.65 -22.42 -6.04
C ALA A 29 1.70 -21.28 -7.08
N ILE A 30 0.55 -20.70 -7.45
CA ILE A 30 0.48 -19.56 -8.38
C ILE A 30 1.24 -18.35 -7.82
N ASN A 31 1.06 -18.03 -6.54
CA ASN A 31 1.77 -16.91 -5.92
C ASN A 31 3.30 -17.13 -5.91
N ARG A 32 3.76 -18.35 -5.62
CA ARG A 32 5.19 -18.70 -5.67
C ARG A 32 5.76 -18.62 -7.08
N ILE A 33 5.03 -19.12 -8.07
CA ILE A 33 5.42 -19.01 -9.49
C ILE A 33 5.54 -17.54 -9.90
N ARG A 34 4.59 -16.68 -9.51
CA ARG A 34 4.66 -15.24 -9.78
C ARG A 34 5.87 -14.59 -9.15
N LEU A 35 6.22 -14.96 -7.92
CA LEU A 35 7.44 -14.46 -7.27
C LEU A 35 8.69 -14.88 -8.03
N CYS A 36 8.79 -16.14 -8.44
CA CYS A 36 9.92 -16.62 -9.25
C CYS A 36 9.99 -15.88 -10.60
N LEU A 37 8.85 -15.65 -11.25
CA LEU A 37 8.80 -14.92 -12.51
C LEU A 37 9.20 -13.45 -12.33
N HIS A 38 8.75 -12.82 -11.25
CA HIS A 38 9.06 -11.44 -10.89
C HIS A 38 10.57 -11.24 -10.70
N GLU A 39 11.27 -12.19 -10.08
CA GLU A 39 12.74 -12.14 -9.91
C GLU A 39 13.51 -12.10 -11.24
N HIS A 40 12.93 -12.63 -12.31
CA HIS A 40 13.49 -12.61 -13.67
C HIS A 40 12.91 -11.50 -14.56
N SER A 41 11.93 -10.74 -14.08
CA SER A 41 11.28 -9.68 -14.84
C SER A 41 12.22 -8.47 -14.99
N PRO A 42 12.35 -7.87 -16.19
CA PRO A 42 13.03 -6.58 -16.32
C PRO A 42 12.30 -5.46 -15.55
N PHE A 43 11.06 -5.71 -15.13
CA PHE A 43 10.24 -4.81 -14.33
C PHE A 43 10.18 -5.24 -12.85
N ALA A 44 11.11 -6.08 -12.37
CA ALA A 44 11.18 -6.53 -10.97
C ALA A 44 11.22 -5.38 -9.95
N ALA A 45 11.66 -4.20 -10.37
CA ALA A 45 11.62 -3.00 -9.53
C ALA A 45 10.18 -2.52 -9.28
N GLU A 46 9.22 -2.80 -10.17
CA GLU A 46 7.87 -2.27 -10.08
C GLU A 46 6.94 -3.24 -9.34
N PRO A 47 6.39 -2.86 -8.16
CA PRO A 47 5.58 -3.76 -7.35
C PRO A 47 4.37 -4.36 -8.09
N VAL A 48 3.82 -3.62 -9.05
CA VAL A 48 2.66 -4.04 -9.86
C VAL A 48 2.95 -5.26 -10.74
N ASP A 49 4.23 -5.53 -11.06
CA ASP A 49 4.66 -6.71 -11.82
C ASP A 49 4.33 -8.03 -11.08
N CYS A 50 4.17 -7.98 -9.75
CA CYS A 50 3.88 -9.16 -8.93
C CYS A 50 2.62 -8.98 -8.04
N VAL A 51 1.43 -9.11 -8.63
CA VAL A 51 0.17 -9.19 -7.89
C VAL A 51 -0.05 -10.59 -7.31
N ARG A 52 -0.16 -10.70 -5.98
CA ARG A 52 -0.43 -11.95 -5.26
C ARG A 52 -1.85 -11.97 -4.70
N TRP A 53 -2.46 -13.15 -4.60
CA TRP A 53 -3.75 -13.32 -3.93
C TRP A 53 -3.53 -13.83 -2.52
N VAL A 54 -3.83 -13.02 -1.50
CA VAL A 54 -3.61 -13.36 -0.09
C VAL A 54 -4.92 -13.50 0.66
N PRO A 55 -5.03 -14.37 1.68
CA PRO A 55 -6.23 -14.45 2.50
C PRO A 55 -6.58 -13.10 3.13
N GLY A 56 -7.85 -12.72 3.08
CA GLY A 56 -8.31 -11.40 3.54
C GLY A 56 -8.05 -11.15 5.03
N GLU A 57 -7.96 -12.20 5.85
CA GLU A 57 -7.59 -12.11 7.26
C GLU A 57 -6.15 -11.62 7.48
N GLN A 58 -5.27 -11.79 6.50
CA GLN A 58 -3.87 -11.34 6.55
C GLN A 58 -3.72 -9.86 6.20
N VAL A 59 -4.78 -9.21 5.73
CA VAL A 59 -4.76 -7.81 5.26
C VAL A 59 -5.50 -6.92 6.26
N GLU A 60 -4.74 -6.02 6.88
CA GLU A 60 -5.17 -5.09 7.92
C GLU A 60 -5.17 -3.65 7.41
N ALA A 61 -6.12 -2.86 7.89
CA ALA A 61 -6.08 -1.42 7.72
C ALA A 61 -4.97 -0.82 8.58
N ASN A 62 -4.43 0.32 8.15
CA ASN A 62 -3.56 1.11 9.01
C ASN A 62 -4.37 1.90 10.04
N ASP A 63 -3.70 2.32 11.12
CA ASP A 63 -4.27 3.03 12.28
C ASP A 63 -4.19 4.57 12.15
N TYR A 64 -3.52 5.09 11.11
CA TYR A 64 -3.21 6.51 10.93
C TYR A 64 -4.00 7.21 9.81
N ASN A 65 -4.79 6.47 9.03
CA ASN A 65 -5.66 7.03 7.99
C ASN A 65 -7.13 6.73 8.32
N PRO A 66 -7.94 7.75 8.69
CA PRO A 66 -9.33 7.56 9.10
C PRO A 66 -10.25 7.05 7.97
N ASN A 67 -9.77 6.96 6.73
CA ASN A 67 -10.43 6.32 5.56
C ASN A 67 -11.97 6.37 5.60
N SER A 68 -12.54 7.57 5.58
CA SER A 68 -13.98 7.76 5.43
C SER A 68 -14.32 8.05 3.97
N VAL A 69 -15.16 7.23 3.36
CA VAL A 69 -15.78 7.52 2.06
C VAL A 69 -17.28 7.59 2.23
N ALA A 70 -17.90 8.52 1.51
CA ALA A 70 -19.33 8.72 1.59
C ALA A 70 -20.10 7.50 1.04
N PRO A 71 -21.30 7.21 1.58
CA PRO A 71 -22.05 6.00 1.23
C PRO A 71 -22.35 5.79 -0.27
N PRO A 72 -22.62 6.82 -1.10
CA PRO A 72 -22.81 6.66 -2.54
C PRO A 72 -21.57 6.12 -3.26
N GLU A 73 -20.39 6.67 -2.97
CA GLU A 73 -19.12 6.31 -3.60
C GLU A 73 -18.71 4.88 -3.20
N MET A 74 -18.95 4.48 -1.95
CA MET A 74 -18.77 3.09 -1.51
C MET A 74 -19.64 2.10 -2.29
N ARG A 75 -20.90 2.48 -2.58
CA ARG A 75 -21.81 1.63 -3.37
C ARG A 75 -21.38 1.53 -4.82
N LEU A 76 -20.91 2.62 -5.42
CA LEU A 76 -20.37 2.62 -6.78
C LEU A 76 -19.11 1.74 -6.87
N LEU A 77 -18.24 1.77 -5.87
CA LEU A 77 -17.07 0.88 -5.81
C LEU A 77 -17.49 -0.60 -5.72
N GLU A 78 -18.47 -0.92 -4.87
CA GLU A 78 -19.00 -2.28 -4.76
C GLU A 78 -19.61 -2.75 -6.10
N LEU A 79 -20.35 -1.88 -6.78
CA LEU A 79 -20.89 -2.15 -8.11
C LEU A 79 -19.79 -2.39 -9.15
N SER A 80 -18.77 -1.53 -9.22
CA SER A 80 -17.65 -1.70 -10.15
C SER A 80 -16.86 -2.98 -9.90
N ILE A 81 -16.53 -3.31 -8.64
CA ILE A 81 -15.87 -4.58 -8.32
C ILE A 81 -16.76 -5.79 -8.64
N GLY A 82 -18.08 -5.63 -8.47
CA GLY A 82 -19.06 -6.64 -8.84
C GLY A 82 -19.12 -6.90 -10.35
N ALA A 83 -19.12 -5.84 -11.15
CA ALA A 83 -19.25 -5.90 -12.61
C ALA A 83 -17.91 -6.22 -13.32
N ASP A 84 -16.84 -5.52 -12.96
CA ASP A 84 -15.57 -5.52 -13.70
C ASP A 84 -14.47 -6.34 -13.00
N GLY A 85 -14.69 -6.70 -11.73
CA GLY A 85 -13.66 -7.30 -10.90
C GLY A 85 -12.65 -6.30 -10.34
N TYR A 86 -11.54 -6.81 -9.80
CA TYR A 86 -10.46 -5.95 -9.31
C TYR A 86 -9.57 -5.54 -10.48
N THR A 87 -9.70 -4.30 -10.92
CA THR A 87 -8.84 -3.68 -11.94
C THR A 87 -7.58 -3.05 -11.33
N GLN A 88 -7.60 -2.78 -10.03
CA GLN A 88 -6.47 -2.25 -9.27
C GLN A 88 -6.24 -3.08 -8.00
N PRO A 89 -5.00 -3.52 -7.73
CA PRO A 89 -4.70 -4.25 -6.51
C PRO A 89 -4.78 -3.37 -5.26
N ILE A 90 -4.77 -4.01 -4.10
CA ILE A 90 -4.53 -3.34 -2.82
C ILE A 90 -3.01 -3.21 -2.66
N VAL A 91 -2.53 -2.02 -2.32
CA VAL A 91 -1.11 -1.78 -2.07
C VAL A 91 -0.89 -1.87 -0.57
N ALA A 92 0.10 -2.65 -0.13
CA ALA A 92 0.35 -2.87 1.29
C ALA A 92 1.85 -3.00 1.61
N HIS A 93 2.20 -2.76 2.87
CA HIS A 93 3.48 -3.19 3.43
C HIS A 93 3.37 -4.62 3.95
N HIS A 94 4.41 -5.43 3.76
CA HIS A 94 4.58 -6.69 4.45
C HIS A 94 5.27 -6.42 5.78
N VAL A 95 4.57 -6.62 6.91
CA VAL A 95 5.08 -6.22 8.24
C VAL A 95 5.56 -7.40 9.08
N ALA A 96 5.04 -8.59 8.83
CA ALA A 96 5.42 -9.83 9.48
C ALA A 96 4.91 -11.01 8.64
N THR A 97 5.29 -12.23 9.03
CA THR A 97 4.74 -13.46 8.43
C THR A 97 3.22 -13.40 8.37
N ASN A 98 2.65 -13.51 7.16
CA ASN A 98 1.21 -13.49 6.92
C ASN A 98 0.49 -12.23 7.42
N ARG A 99 1.18 -11.08 7.47
CA ARG A 99 0.58 -9.82 7.89
C ARG A 99 0.94 -8.68 6.94
N TYR A 100 -0.10 -8.07 6.38
CA TYR A 100 -0.03 -6.97 5.44
C TYR A 100 -0.81 -5.77 5.96
N VAL A 101 -0.22 -4.58 5.91
CA VAL A 101 -0.87 -3.33 6.31
C VAL A 101 -1.14 -2.49 5.07
N VAL A 102 -2.41 -2.16 4.83
CA VAL A 102 -2.86 -1.39 3.67
C VAL A 102 -2.23 0.00 3.66
N VAL A 103 -1.74 0.39 2.49
CA VAL A 103 -1.26 1.73 2.14
C VAL A 103 -2.26 2.40 1.20
N ASP A 104 -2.71 1.67 0.19
CA ASP A 104 -3.75 2.11 -0.73
C ASP A 104 -4.76 0.99 -1.00
N GLY A 105 -6.01 1.40 -1.25
CA GLY A 105 -7.10 0.48 -1.55
C GLY A 105 -7.84 0.01 -0.31
N PHE A 106 -7.88 0.80 0.77
CA PHE A 106 -8.65 0.49 1.97
C PHE A 106 -10.12 0.14 1.66
N HIS A 107 -10.79 0.95 0.84
CA HIS A 107 -12.18 0.69 0.47
C HIS A 107 -12.32 -0.58 -0.39
N ARG A 108 -11.35 -0.85 -1.27
CA ARG A 108 -11.30 -2.12 -2.05
C ARG A 108 -11.18 -3.31 -1.09
N GLN A 109 -10.22 -3.26 -0.18
CA GLN A 109 -10.04 -4.26 0.89
C GLN A 109 -11.33 -4.46 1.71
N ARG A 110 -12.04 -3.39 2.07
CA ARG A 110 -13.29 -3.46 2.82
C ARG A 110 -14.39 -4.16 2.01
N VAL A 111 -14.56 -3.82 0.74
CA VAL A 111 -15.53 -4.46 -0.16
C VAL A 111 -15.20 -5.94 -0.34
N GLY A 112 -13.92 -6.30 -0.54
CA GLY A 112 -13.50 -7.69 -0.71
C GLY A 112 -13.67 -8.56 0.54
N LYS A 113 -13.56 -8.00 1.75
CA LYS A 113 -13.77 -8.73 3.02
C LYS A 113 -15.24 -8.83 3.43
N LYS A 114 -16.10 -7.94 2.92
CA LYS A 114 -17.53 -7.93 3.25
C LYS A 114 -18.18 -9.24 2.79
N LYS A 115 -18.81 -9.97 3.72
CA LYS A 115 -19.58 -11.19 3.38
C LYS A 115 -20.62 -10.85 2.31
N GLY A 116 -20.61 -11.61 1.22
CA GLY A 116 -21.48 -11.37 0.08
C GLY A 116 -20.94 -11.98 -1.22
N PRO A 117 -21.56 -11.67 -2.36
CA PRO A 117 -21.22 -12.27 -3.66
C PRO A 117 -19.76 -12.04 -4.07
N ILE A 118 -19.21 -10.85 -3.78
CA ILE A 118 -17.82 -10.51 -4.10
C ILE A 118 -16.88 -11.41 -3.30
N GLN A 119 -16.99 -11.44 -1.96
CA GLN A 119 -16.11 -12.25 -1.12
C GLN A 119 -16.21 -13.76 -1.44
N ALA A 120 -17.41 -14.25 -1.77
CA ALA A 120 -17.61 -15.64 -2.20
C ALA A 120 -16.89 -15.92 -3.53
N ARG A 121 -17.02 -15.05 -4.54
CA ARG A 121 -16.31 -15.15 -5.82
C ARG A 121 -14.79 -15.13 -5.65
N LEU A 122 -14.29 -14.36 -4.70
CA LEU A 122 -12.86 -14.26 -4.41
C LEU A 122 -12.34 -15.37 -3.48
N HIS A 123 -13.22 -16.25 -3.00
CA HIS A 123 -12.88 -17.29 -2.02
C HIS A 123 -12.23 -16.75 -0.74
N GLY A 124 -12.54 -15.51 -0.37
CA GLY A 124 -11.92 -14.82 0.77
C GLY A 124 -10.51 -14.27 0.53
N TYR A 125 -9.98 -14.33 -0.70
CA TYR A 125 -8.67 -13.78 -1.05
C TYR A 125 -8.77 -12.34 -1.58
N LEU A 126 -7.69 -11.59 -1.46
CA LEU A 126 -7.56 -10.22 -1.94
C LEU A 126 -6.33 -10.09 -2.86
N PRO A 127 -6.42 -9.34 -3.98
CA PRO A 127 -5.28 -9.08 -4.84
C PRO A 127 -4.42 -7.99 -4.20
N LEU A 128 -3.15 -8.31 -3.95
CA LEU A 128 -2.23 -7.49 -3.19
C LEU A 128 -0.91 -7.31 -3.92
N VAL A 129 -0.41 -6.08 -3.86
CA VAL A 129 0.94 -5.69 -4.26
C VAL A 129 1.68 -5.22 -3.01
N ALA A 130 2.86 -5.79 -2.77
CA ALA A 130 3.70 -5.39 -1.64
C ALA A 130 4.67 -4.29 -2.07
N ILE A 131 4.75 -3.20 -1.32
CA ILE A 131 5.77 -2.16 -1.55
C ILE A 131 7.17 -2.77 -1.34
N ARG A 132 8.16 -2.23 -2.07
CA ARG A 132 9.57 -2.69 -2.04
C ARG A 132 10.07 -2.90 -0.60
N PRO A 133 10.78 -4.02 -0.31
CA PRO A 133 11.47 -4.23 0.97
C PRO A 133 12.52 -3.15 1.24
N GLY A 134 12.84 -2.89 2.52
CA GLY A 134 13.77 -1.81 2.91
C GLY A 134 13.09 -0.46 3.17
N ARG A 135 11.76 -0.46 3.29
CA ARG A 135 10.90 0.65 3.75
C ARG A 135 10.03 0.19 4.93
N ASP A 136 10.66 -0.53 5.84
CA ASP A 136 10.00 -1.27 6.91
C ASP A 136 9.91 -0.46 8.22
N ALA A 137 10.51 0.74 8.26
CA ALA A 137 10.33 1.67 9.36
C ALA A 137 8.89 2.24 9.34
N ALA A 138 8.32 2.48 10.52
CA ALA A 138 6.97 3.03 10.64
C ALA A 138 6.79 4.37 9.90
N ALA A 139 7.83 5.20 9.90
CA ALA A 139 7.86 6.47 9.18
C ALA A 139 7.74 6.31 7.66
N ASP A 140 8.42 5.33 7.08
CA ASP A 140 8.33 5.04 5.65
C ASP A 140 6.92 4.63 5.23
N ARG A 141 6.22 3.89 6.11
CA ARG A 141 4.83 3.46 5.88
C ARG A 141 3.85 4.62 5.88
N ILE A 142 4.02 5.54 6.84
CA ILE A 142 3.23 6.77 6.95
C ILE A 142 3.46 7.62 5.70
N ALA A 143 4.72 7.87 5.34
CA ALA A 143 5.07 8.66 4.15
C ALA A 143 4.54 8.01 2.86
N ALA A 144 4.61 6.68 2.70
CA ALA A 144 4.08 5.98 1.54
C ALA A 144 2.57 6.13 1.39
N THR A 145 1.83 6.07 2.50
CA THR A 145 0.37 6.25 2.49
C THR A 145 0.01 7.68 2.11
N ILE A 146 0.74 8.67 2.63
CA ILE A 146 0.47 10.08 2.34
C ILE A 146 0.79 10.41 0.89
N ARG A 147 1.93 9.95 0.35
CA ARG A 147 2.26 10.12 -1.08
C ARG A 147 1.14 9.58 -1.97
N HIS A 148 0.61 8.40 -1.68
CA HIS A 148 -0.48 7.80 -2.45
C HIS A 148 -1.79 8.59 -2.33
N ASN A 149 -2.17 9.01 -1.12
CA ASN A 149 -3.42 9.75 -0.91
C ASN A 149 -3.37 11.16 -1.53
N ARG A 150 -2.27 11.90 -1.30
CA ARG A 150 -2.09 13.28 -1.78
C ARG A 150 -1.94 13.33 -3.29
N ALA A 151 -1.22 12.37 -3.91
CA ALA A 151 -1.15 12.26 -5.38
C ALA A 151 -2.52 12.01 -6.05
N ARG A 152 -3.50 11.49 -5.31
CA ARG A 152 -4.88 11.27 -5.80
C ARG A 152 -5.85 12.39 -5.39
N GLY A 153 -5.37 13.47 -4.76
CA GLY A 153 -6.20 14.59 -4.30
C GLY A 153 -7.08 14.27 -3.09
N VAL A 154 -6.78 13.23 -2.32
CA VAL A 154 -7.54 12.86 -1.10
C VAL A 154 -6.83 13.43 0.13
N HIS A 155 -7.53 14.30 0.87
CA HIS A 155 -7.00 14.99 2.06
C HIS A 155 -7.32 14.30 3.40
N GLY A 156 -7.88 13.10 3.38
CA GLY A 156 -8.20 12.34 4.59
C GLY A 156 -6.98 11.58 5.12
N VAL A 157 -6.18 12.20 5.99
CA VAL A 157 -5.23 11.51 6.86
C VAL A 157 -5.48 12.04 8.30
N MET A 158 -4.87 11.48 9.35
CA MET A 158 -4.76 12.18 10.65
C MET A 158 -4.42 13.66 10.46
N PRO A 159 -4.76 14.54 11.42
CA PRO A 159 -4.33 15.93 11.39
C PRO A 159 -2.86 16.01 10.95
N MET A 160 -2.57 16.80 9.91
CA MET A 160 -1.21 16.86 9.35
C MET A 160 -0.15 17.16 10.41
N THR A 161 -0.54 17.90 11.47
CA THR A 161 0.20 18.09 12.71
C THR A 161 0.69 16.78 13.32
N ASP A 162 -0.20 15.81 13.59
CA ASP A 162 0.15 14.54 14.25
C ASP A 162 1.08 13.69 13.38
N ILE A 163 0.92 13.78 12.06
CA ILE A 163 1.79 13.10 11.09
C ILE A 163 3.20 13.69 11.14
N VAL A 164 3.31 15.03 11.03
CA VAL A 164 4.60 15.73 11.08
C VAL A 164 5.31 15.41 12.40
N VAL A 165 4.59 15.47 13.53
CA VAL A 165 5.11 15.10 14.85
C VAL A 165 5.65 13.66 14.87
N ARG A 166 4.89 12.68 14.36
CA ARG A 166 5.34 11.28 14.32
C ARG A 166 6.58 11.08 13.45
N LEU A 167 6.68 11.79 12.32
CA LEU A 167 7.86 11.71 11.44
C LEU A 167 9.10 12.33 12.09
N LEU A 168 8.93 13.48 12.76
CA LEU A 168 10.00 14.12 13.53
C LEU A 168 10.49 13.22 14.67
N GLN A 169 9.58 12.62 15.44
CA GLN A 169 9.91 11.65 16.49
C GLN A 169 10.60 10.38 15.95
N ALA A 170 10.37 10.05 14.68
CA ALA A 170 11.07 8.97 13.99
C ALA A 170 12.42 9.38 13.39
N GLY A 171 12.89 10.61 13.67
CA GLY A 171 14.21 11.11 13.28
C GLY A 171 14.28 11.73 11.89
N TRP A 172 13.16 12.03 11.25
CA TRP A 172 13.16 12.73 9.96
C TRP A 172 13.41 14.22 10.16
N ASN A 173 14.20 14.83 9.27
CA ASN A 173 14.37 16.28 9.24
C ASN A 173 13.27 16.98 8.43
N ASP A 174 13.21 18.30 8.55
CA ASP A 174 12.16 19.12 7.95
C ASP A 174 12.15 19.03 6.42
N ALA A 175 13.33 19.03 5.80
CA ALA A 175 13.48 18.90 4.35
C ALA A 175 12.98 17.54 3.83
N ASP A 176 13.23 16.45 4.58
CA ASP A 176 12.73 15.13 4.26
C ASP A 176 11.20 15.05 4.39
N ILE A 177 10.63 15.65 5.44
CA ILE A 177 9.18 15.72 5.63
C ILE A 177 8.54 16.55 4.52
N ALA A 178 9.07 17.74 4.22
CA ALA A 178 8.59 18.64 3.17
C ALA A 178 8.52 17.92 1.82
N ARG A 179 9.65 17.32 1.41
CA ARG A 179 9.78 16.57 0.17
C ARG A 179 8.82 15.38 0.09
N GLN A 180 8.68 14.62 1.18
CA GLN A 180 7.92 13.36 1.17
C GLN A 180 6.42 13.57 1.33
N LEU A 181 6.01 14.67 1.97
CA LEU A 181 4.61 15.03 2.13
C LEU A 181 4.12 16.01 1.06
N GLY A 182 5.01 16.51 0.19
CA GLY A 182 4.66 17.44 -0.89
C GLY A 182 4.22 18.81 -0.36
N MET A 183 4.96 19.33 0.63
CA MET A 183 4.76 20.63 1.27
C MET A 183 6.08 21.39 1.34
N ASP A 184 6.02 22.69 1.64
CA ASP A 184 7.21 23.51 1.87
C ASP A 184 7.70 23.39 3.31
N GLU A 185 8.99 23.66 3.56
CA GLU A 185 9.59 23.60 4.91
C GLU A 185 8.90 24.56 5.91
N ASP A 186 8.42 25.72 5.44
CA ASP A 186 7.63 26.65 6.24
C ASP A 186 6.28 26.05 6.67
N GLU A 187 5.69 25.18 5.85
CA GLU A 187 4.46 24.47 6.18
C GLU A 187 4.73 23.44 7.30
N VAL A 188 5.87 22.72 7.22
CA VAL A 188 6.34 21.81 8.29
C VAL A 188 6.56 22.57 9.60
N LEU A 189 7.18 23.75 9.55
CA LEU A 189 7.44 24.60 10.71
C LEU A 189 6.15 25.05 11.40
N ARG A 190 5.13 25.44 10.62
CA ARG A 190 3.80 25.80 11.17
C ARG A 190 3.18 24.63 11.93
N PHE A 191 3.30 23.40 11.41
CA PHE A 191 2.80 22.22 12.12
C PHE A 191 3.56 21.95 13.43
N LYS A 192 4.90 22.15 13.47
CA LYS A 192 5.67 22.09 14.72
C LYS A 192 5.17 23.10 15.75
N GLN A 193 4.96 24.34 15.34
CA GLN A 193 4.49 25.42 16.22
C GLN A 193 3.10 25.12 16.81
N VAL A 194 2.18 24.61 15.98
CA VAL A 194 0.83 24.23 16.42
C VAL A 194 0.85 23.01 17.36
N SER A 195 1.81 22.09 17.19
CA SER A 195 1.93 20.89 18.03
C SER A 195 2.41 21.14 19.46
N GLY A 196 3.01 22.31 19.73
CA GLY A 196 3.41 22.70 21.08
C GLY A 196 4.50 21.85 21.73
N LEU A 197 5.37 21.19 20.96
CA LEU A 197 6.47 20.34 21.45
C LEU A 197 7.80 21.13 21.52
N PRO A 198 8.25 21.61 22.70
CA PRO A 198 9.45 22.45 22.83
C PRO A 198 10.75 21.72 22.46
N GLU A 199 10.76 20.40 22.60
CA GLU A 199 11.92 19.52 22.40
C GLU A 199 12.33 19.41 20.92
N LEU A 200 11.42 19.72 19.99
CA LEU A 200 11.67 19.66 18.53
C LEU A 200 12.31 20.94 17.96
N PHE A 201 12.58 21.93 18.81
CA PHE A 201 13.20 23.22 18.43
C PHE A 201 14.70 23.28 18.69
N LEU A 202 15.33 22.19 19.16
CA LEU A 202 16.74 22.17 19.55
C LEU A 202 17.72 22.52 18.41
N ASP A 203 17.33 22.29 17.15
CA ASP A 203 18.17 22.54 15.96
C ASP A 203 17.76 23.78 15.13
N HIS A 204 16.83 24.62 15.60
CA HIS A 204 16.45 25.81 14.85
C HIS A 204 17.37 27.01 15.09
N GLY A 205 18.16 27.34 14.07
CA GLY A 205 18.79 28.65 13.94
C GLY A 205 17.74 29.73 13.71
N TYR A 206 17.41 30.51 14.73
CA TYR A 206 16.57 31.69 14.58
C TYR A 206 17.23 32.66 13.59
N SER A 207 16.56 32.94 12.47
CA SER A 207 16.93 34.10 11.65
C SER A 207 16.55 35.35 12.42
N ARG A 208 17.50 36.28 12.61
CA ARG A 208 17.22 37.58 13.22
C ARG A 208 16.42 38.41 12.22
N SER A 209 15.09 38.41 12.35
CA SER A 209 14.21 39.30 11.59
C SER A 209 13.57 40.31 12.52
N TRP A 210 14.26 41.45 12.74
CA TRP A 210 13.70 42.77 13.03
C TRP A 210 14.74 43.84 12.67
N GLU A 211 14.55 44.48 11.52
CA GLU A 211 14.50 45.95 11.35
C GLU A 211 13.31 46.27 10.42
#